data_AF-A0A317IHR1-F1
#
_entry.id   AF-A0A317IHR1-F1
#
_cell.length_a   1.000
_cell.length_b   1.000
_cell.length_c   1.000
_cell.angle_alpha   90.00
_cell.angle_beta   90.00
_cell.angle_gamma   90.00
#
_symmetry.space_group_name_H-M   'P 1'
#
loop_
_entity.id
_entity.type
_entity.pdbx_description
1 polymer ?
#
loop_
_entity_poly.entity_id
_entity_poly.type
_entity_poly.pdbx_seq_one_letter_code
_entity_poly.pdbx_strand_id
1 'polypeptide(L)' 'MGLLNEALTHSSFAAESGTKDYERLEFFGDAVLKFVISEYLLERFPDYDEGKLT' A
#
# COMPACT_ATOMS: atom_id res chain seq x y z
N MET A 1 7.51 -7.35 17.65
CA MET A 1 6.99 -6.09 17.08
C MET A 1 5.62 -6.37 16.47
N GLY A 2 4.63 -5.51 16.72
CA GLY A 2 3.35 -5.56 16.02
C GLY A 2 3.44 -4.90 14.64
N LEU A 3 2.44 -5.12 13.78
CA LEU A 3 2.39 -4.59 12.41
C LEU A 3 2.52 -3.06 12.34
N LEU A 4 1.91 -2.33 13.27
CA LEU A 4 2.00 -0.86 13.30
C LEU A 4 3.44 -0.38 13.52
N ASN A 5 4.19 -1.03 14.41
CA ASN A 5 5.58 -0.65 14.65
C ASN A 5 6.46 -0.97 13.44
N GLU A 6 6.23 -2.10 12.77
CA GLU A 6 6.93 -2.45 11.53
C GLU A 6 6.60 -1.45 10.41
N ALA A 7 5.33 -1.08 10.23
CA ALA A 7 4.88 -0.09 9.24
C ALA A 7 5.46 1.31 9.47
N LEU A 8 5.81 1.65 10.71
CA LEU A 8 6.41 2.93 11.09
C LEU A 8 7.95 2.87 11.20
N THR A 9 8.57 1.75 10.84
CA THR A 9 10.03 1.59 10.92
C THR A 9 10.69 1.74 9.56
N HIS A 10 11.51 2.78 9.39
CA HIS A 10 12.29 3.01 8.17
C HIS A 10 13.49 2.06 8.07
N SER A 11 13.88 1.70 6.84
CA SER A 11 14.94 0.73 6.55
C SER A 11 16.30 1.11 7.15
N SER A 12 16.62 2.41 7.23
CA SER A 12 17.84 2.89 7.88
C SER A 12 17.90 2.53 9.37
N PHE A 13 16.77 2.65 10.09
CA PHE A 13 16.71 2.29 11.51
C PHE A 13 16.68 0.77 11.70
N ALA A 14 15.95 0.05 10.84
CA ALA A 14 15.90 -1.41 10.88
C ALA A 14 17.28 -2.04 10.66
N ALA A 15 18.08 -1.49 9.75
CA ALA A 15 19.44 -1.94 9.48
C ALA A 15 20.35 -1.82 10.72
N GLU A 16 20.21 -0.74 11.49
CA GLU A 16 21.01 -0.52 12.71
C GLU A 16 20.51 -1.33 13.92
N SER A 17 19.19 -1.48 14.06
CA SER A 17 18.55 -2.09 15.23
C SER A 17 18.25 -3.59 15.08
N GLY A 18 18.47 -4.16 13.89
CA GLY A 18 18.16 -5.56 13.58
C GLY A 18 16.66 -5.88 13.60
N THR A 19 15.80 -4.87 13.43
CA THR A 19 14.35 -5.03 13.37
C THR A 19 13.86 -5.16 11.92
N LYS A 20 12.55 -5.40 11.74
CA LYS A 20 11.92 -5.34 10.42
C LYS A 20 11.54 -3.90 10.09
N ASP A 21 11.61 -3.54 8.81
CA ASP A 21 11.13 -2.26 8.27
C ASP A 21 9.78 -2.41 7.56
N TYR A 22 9.28 -1.29 7.04
CA TYR A 22 8.01 -1.22 6.36
C TYR A 22 8.02 -1.77 4.92
N GLU A 23 9.17 -2.04 4.29
CA GLU A 23 9.26 -2.23 2.82
C GLU A 23 8.35 -3.36 2.31
N ARG A 24 8.29 -4.46 3.07
CA ARG A 24 7.37 -5.55 2.75
C ARG A 24 5.91 -5.13 2.85
N LEU A 25 5.55 -4.35 3.88
CA LEU A 25 4.20 -3.88 4.09
C LEU A 25 3.80 -2.83 3.05
N GLU A 26 4.73 -1.99 2.61
CA GLU A 26 4.55 -1.05 1.49
C GLU A 26 4.23 -1.80 0.20
N PHE A 27 5.02 -2.84 -0.14
CA PHE A 27 4.78 -3.63 -1.34
C PHE A 27 3.37 -4.25 -1.38
N PHE A 28 2.93 -4.84 -0.27
CA PHE A 28 1.56 -5.36 -0.17
C PHE A 28 0.52 -4.24 -0.14
N GLY A 29 0.83 -3.13 0.54
CA GLY A 29 -0.03 -1.97 0.66
C GLY A 29 -0.36 -1.33 -0.68
N ASP A 30 0.61 -1.20 -1.59
CA ASP A 30 0.36 -0.67 -2.95
C ASP A 30 -0.67 -1.51 -3.70
N ALA A 31 -0.52 -2.83 -3.70
CA ALA A 31 -1.43 -3.73 -4.40
C ALA A 31 -2.86 -3.67 -3.81
N VAL A 32 -2.97 -3.64 -2.48
CA VAL A 32 -4.27 -3.55 -1.79
C VAL A 32 -4.94 -2.21 -2.06
N LEU A 33 -4.21 -1.09 -1.92
CA LEU A 33 -4.75 0.24 -2.17
C LEU A 33 -5.18 0.40 -3.64
N LYS A 34 -4.35 -0.07 -4.57
CA LYS A 34 -4.68 -0.07 -6.01
C LYS A 34 -5.97 -0.85 -6.26
N PHE A 35 -6.09 -2.07 -5.73
CA PHE A 35 -7.30 -2.87 -5.90
C PHE A 35 -8.56 -2.17 -5.37
N VAL A 36 -8.54 -1.71 -4.12
CA VAL A 36 -9.71 -1.08 -3.48
C VAL A 36 -10.10 0.22 -4.18
N ILE A 37 -9.12 1.03 -4.59
CA ILE A 37 -9.38 2.27 -5.33
C ILE A 37 -9.94 1.95 -6.72
N SER A 38 -9.38 0.98 -7.43
CA SER A 38 -9.89 0.56 -8.73
C SER A 38 -11.33 0.07 -8.65
N GLU A 39 -11.65 -0.78 -7.67
CA GLU A 39 -13.02 -1.24 -7.41
C GLU A 39 -13.96 -0.05 -7.13
N TYR A 40 -13.56 0.85 -6.23
CA TYR A 40 -14.35 2.03 -5.90
C TYR A 40 -14.62 2.93 -7.12
N LEU A 41 -13.60 3.13 -7.97
CA LEU A 41 -13.74 3.95 -9.18
C LEU A 41 -14.68 3.31 -10.20
N LEU A 42 -14.59 2.00 -10.39
CA LEU A 42 -15.49 1.24 -11.27
C LEU A 42 -16.95 1.32 -10.82
N GLU A 43 -17.21 1.17 -9.51
CA GLU A 43 -18.56 1.29 -8.96
C GLU A 43 -19.10 2.73 -9.02
N ARG A 44 -18.24 3.71 -8.76
CA ARG A 44 -18.65 5.12 -8.66
C ARG A 44 -18.90 5.77 -10.02
N PHE A 45 -18.18 5.32 -11.05
CA PHE A 45 -18.21 5.90 -12.39
C PHE A 45 -18.45 4.81 -13.47
N PRO A 46 -19.62 4.15 -13.48
CA PRO A 46 -19.89 3.02 -14.37
C PRO A 46 -19.89 3.39 -15.87
N ASP A 47 -20.08 4.66 -16.20
CA ASP A 47 -20.11 5.17 -17.58
C ASP A 47 -18.74 5.64 -18.10
N TYR A 48 -17.68 5.55 -17.28
CA TYR A 48 -16.34 5.97 -17.67
C TYR A 48 -15.60 4.81 -18.31
N ASP A 49 -14.93 5.10 -19.43
CA ASP A 49 -14.01 4.16 -20.04
C ASP A 49 -12.70 4.06 -19.24
N GLU A 50 -11.91 3.03 -19.54
CA GLU A 50 -10.62 2.76 -18.88
C GLU A 50 -9.70 3.98 -18.88
N GLY A 51 -9.69 4.76 -19.97
CA GLY A 51 -8.84 5.94 -20.12
C GLY A 51 -9.24 7.13 -19.24
N LYS A 52 -10.47 7.16 -18.73
CA LYS A 52 -10.92 8.15 -17.73
C LYS A 52 -10.76 7.68 -16.28
N LEU A 53 -10.48 6.39 -16.08
CA LEU A 53 -10.29 5.76 -14.77
C LEU A 53 -8.82 5.47 -14.44
N THR A 54 -7.90 5.72 -15.38
CA THR A 54 -6.43 5.60 -15.26
C THR A 54 -5.73 6.94 -15.22
#